data_AF-A0A6M1S5G1-F1
#
_entry.id   AF-A0A6M1S5G1-F1
#
_cell.length_a   1.000
_cell.length_b   1.000
_cell.length_c   1.000
_cell.angle_alpha   90.00
_cell.angle_beta   90.00
_cell.angle_gamma   90.00
#
_symmetry.space_group_name_H-M   'P 1'
#
loop_
_entity.id
_entity.type
_entity.pdbx_description
1 polymer ?
#
loop_
_entity_poly.entity_id
_entity_poly.type
_entity_poly.pdbx_seq_one_letter_code
_entity_poly.pdbx_strand_id
1 'polypeptide(L)' 'MNTDNSTSVTATQSTEDLLRDLVDANHILFNEGVLDAFGHVSIRHPENTERFLLARNMAPGLVMLDDILTFDLDGN' A
#
# COMPACT_ATOMS: atom_id res chain seq x y z
N MET A 1 20.90 26.29 26.57
CA MET A 1 20.11 26.85 25.45
C MET A 1 19.85 25.70 24.51
N ASN A 2 18.80 24.92 24.81
CA ASN A 2 18.40 23.79 23.98
C ASN A 2 16.98 24.13 23.55
N THR A 3 16.80 24.35 22.25
CA THR A 3 15.51 24.62 21.64
C THR A 3 14.82 23.29 21.39
N ASP A 4 13.79 23.02 22.18
CA ASP A 4 12.86 21.91 22.00
C ASP A 4 12.12 22.12 20.67
N ASN A 5 12.52 21.39 19.62
CA ASN A 5 11.81 21.43 18.36
C ASN A 5 10.60 20.50 18.42
N SER A 6 9.48 21.06 18.90
CA SER A 6 8.13 20.55 18.67
C SER A 6 7.94 20.21 17.19
N THR A 7 7.96 18.91 16.86
CA THR A 7 7.60 18.44 15.52
C THR A 7 6.33 17.61 15.64
N SER A 8 5.25 18.16 15.07
CA SER A 8 3.90 17.63 15.09
C SER A 8 3.83 16.14 14.72
N VAL A 9 3.23 15.35 15.60
CA VAL A 9 2.89 13.94 15.35
C VAL A 9 1.60 13.89 14.52
N THR A 10 1.69 14.28 13.26
CA THR A 10 0.73 13.82 12.24
C THR A 10 1.53 12.87 11.38
N ALA A 11 1.48 11.58 11.68
CA ALA A 11 2.32 10.58 11.03
C ALA A 11 1.99 10.52 9.52
N THR A 12 2.71 11.27 8.71
CA THR A 12 2.77 11.07 7.26
C THR A 12 3.54 9.77 7.07
N GLN A 13 2.82 8.66 6.99
CA GLN A 13 3.40 7.34 6.71
C GLN A 13 4.24 7.45 5.43
N SER A 14 5.48 6.95 5.46
CA SER A 14 6.33 7.03 4.27
C SER A 14 5.73 6.19 3.15
N THR A 15 5.97 6.56 1.89
CA THR A 15 5.48 5.78 0.74
C THR A 15 6.00 4.34 0.81
N GLU A 16 7.22 4.12 1.31
CA GLU A 16 7.77 2.77 1.48
C GLU A 16 7.01 1.95 2.53
N ASP A 17 6.66 2.55 3.66
CA ASP A 17 5.86 1.88 4.70
C ASP A 17 4.47 1.52 4.17
N LEU A 18 3.84 2.39 3.38
CA LEU A 18 2.55 2.11 2.74
C LEU A 18 2.62 0.95 1.75
N LEU A 19 3.71 0.83 0.99
CA LEU A 19 3.91 -0.30 0.08
C LEU A 19 4.09 -1.61 0.87
N ARG A 20 4.81 -1.58 1.98
CA ARG A 20 4.98 -2.73 2.88
C ARG A 20 3.64 -3.16 3.49
N ASP A 21 2.85 -2.20 3.97
CA ASP A 21 1.50 -2.45 4.49
C ASP A 21 0.59 -3.08 3.41
N LEU A 22 0.72 -2.67 2.15
CA LEU A 22 -0.04 -3.26 1.05
C LEU A 22 0.35 -4.73 0.81
N VAL A 23 1.64 -5.05 0.84
CA VAL A 23 2.15 -6.42 0.72
C VAL A 23 1.61 -7.27 1.87
N ASP A 24 1.76 -6.79 3.11
CA ASP A 24 1.30 -7.50 4.30
C ASP A 24 -0.22 -7.69 4.28
N ALA A 25 -0.99 -6.69 3.84
CA ALA A 25 -2.44 -6.81 3.69
C ALA A 25 -2.83 -7.92 2.70
N ASN A 26 -2.15 -8.02 1.55
CA ASN A 26 -2.41 -9.10 0.58
C ASN A 26 -2.12 -10.47 1.18
N HIS A 27 -0.97 -10.63 1.88
CA HIS A 27 -0.60 -11.88 2.52
C HIS A 27 -1.53 -12.28 3.66
N ILE A 28 -1.87 -11.35 4.56
CA ILE A 28 -2.78 -11.58 5.69
C ILE A 28 -4.16 -12.00 5.17
N LEU A 29 -4.75 -11.22 4.27
CA LEU A 29 -6.11 -11.49 3.80
C LEU A 29 -6.19 -12.78 2.98
N PHE A 30 -5.14 -13.17 2.27
CA PHE A 30 -5.06 -14.46 1.61
C PHE A 30 -4.93 -15.62 2.62
N ASN A 31 -4.07 -15.46 3.64
CA ASN A 31 -3.89 -16.47 4.69
C ASN A 31 -5.17 -16.69 5.51
N GLU A 32 -5.91 -15.63 5.80
CA GLU A 32 -7.20 -15.69 6.51
C GLU A 32 -8.36 -16.18 5.62
N GLY A 33 -8.11 -16.47 4.34
CA GLY A 33 -9.12 -16.95 3.38
C GLY A 33 -10.16 -15.90 3.02
N VAL A 34 -9.87 -14.61 3.23
CA VAL A 34 -10.73 -13.49 2.82
C VAL A 34 -10.54 -13.18 1.33
N LEU A 35 -9.28 -13.19 0.88
CA LEU A 35 -8.93 -13.12 -0.55
C LEU A 35 -8.74 -14.52 -1.11
N ASP A 36 -9.25 -14.74 -2.32
CA ASP A 36 -8.94 -15.92 -3.13
C ASP A 36 -7.76 -15.62 -4.10
N ALA A 37 -7.52 -16.52 -5.06
CA ALA A 37 -6.45 -16.35 -6.03
C ALA A 37 -6.66 -15.19 -7.04
N PHE A 38 -7.84 -14.56 -7.06
CA PHE A 38 -8.22 -13.49 -7.99
C PHE A 38 -8.59 -12.17 -7.29
N GLY A 39 -8.67 -12.18 -5.95
CA GLY A 39 -8.90 -10.99 -5.16
C GLY A 39 -7.73 -10.00 -5.23
N HIS A 40 -8.00 -8.74 -4.91
CA HIS A 40 -6.99 -7.69 -4.87
C HIS A 40 -7.30 -6.64 -3.80
N VAL A 41 -6.25 -5.97 -3.32
CA VAL A 41 -6.33 -4.88 -2.35
C VAL A 41 -5.63 -3.67 -2.96
N SER A 42 -6.25 -2.50 -2.88
CA SER A 42 -5.64 -1.24 -3.31
C SER A 42 -5.56 -0.23 -2.17
N ILE A 43 -4.59 0.68 -2.27
CA ILE A 43 -4.44 1.83 -1.37
C ILE A 43 -4.38 3.10 -2.21
N ARG A 44 -5.01 4.18 -1.74
CA ARG A 44 -4.91 5.48 -2.41
C ARG A 44 -3.50 6.03 -2.27
N HIS A 45 -2.94 6.58 -3.35
CA HIS A 45 -1.61 7.18 -3.29
C HIS A 45 -1.62 8.38 -2.32
N PRO A 46 -0.70 8.45 -1.34
CA PRO A 46 -0.78 9.41 -0.22
C PRO A 46 -0.68 10.86 -0.68
N GLU A 47 0.10 11.13 -1.72
CA GLU A 47 0.34 12.48 -2.24
C GLU A 47 -0.50 12.84 -3.47
N ASN A 48 -1.16 11.85 -4.09
CA ASN A 48 -1.92 12.06 -5.32
C ASN A 48 -3.24 11.29 -5.26
N THR A 49 -4.32 11.99 -4.95
CA THR A 49 -5.63 11.35 -4.76
C THR A 49 -6.23 10.79 -6.05
N GLU A 50 -5.70 11.14 -7.22
CA GLU A 50 -6.12 10.60 -8.52
C GLU A 50 -5.36 9.33 -8.91
N ARG A 51 -4.55 8.78 -7.98
CA ARG A 51 -3.81 7.54 -8.20
C ARG A 51 -4.05 6.55 -7.07
N PHE A 52 -3.91 5.27 -7.38
CA PHE A 52 -3.93 4.20 -6.40
C PHE A 52 -2.83 3.19 -6.68
N LEU A 53 -2.44 2.47 -5.63
CA LEU A 53 -1.42 1.44 -5.62
C LEU A 53 -2.12 0.08 -5.57
N LEU A 54 -1.70 -0.86 -6.41
CA LEU A 54 -2.27 -2.20 -6.51
C LEU A 54 -1.19 -3.17 -7.01
N ALA A 55 -1.21 -4.41 -6.54
CA ALA A 55 -0.36 -5.46 -7.09
C ALA A 55 -0.73 -5.76 -8.55
N ARG A 56 0.25 -6.11 -9.38
CA ARG A 56 -0.02 -6.61 -10.73
C ARG A 56 -0.88 -7.90 -10.70
N ASN A 57 -1.37 -8.33 -11.85
CA ASN A 57 -2.21 -9.54 -11.96
C ASN A 57 -1.44 -10.82 -11.57
N MET A 58 -1.46 -11.16 -10.29
CA MET A 58 -0.82 -12.32 -9.68
C MET A 58 -1.53 -12.71 -8.37
N ALA A 59 -1.21 -13.89 -7.85
CA ALA A 59 -1.80 -14.38 -6.61
C ALA A 59 -1.41 -13.49 -5.40
N PRO A 60 -2.35 -13.07 -4.53
CA PRO A 60 -2.08 -12.20 -3.39
C PRO A 60 -1.02 -12.75 -2.42
N GLY A 61 -0.94 -14.08 -2.28
CA GLY A 61 0.03 -14.76 -1.42
C GLY A 61 1.50 -14.71 -1.88
N LEU A 62 1.78 -14.13 -3.06
CA LEU A 62 3.13 -14.06 -3.65
C LEU A 62 3.59 -12.62 -3.92
N VAL A 63 2.80 -11.62 -3.50
CA VAL A 63 3.03 -10.22 -3.83
C VAL A 63 4.29 -9.72 -3.11
N MET A 64 5.18 -9.04 -3.84
CA MET A 64 6.35 -8.36 -3.30
C MET A 64 6.27 -6.85 -3.60
N LEU A 65 7.16 -6.07 -2.99
CA LEU A 65 7.20 -4.60 -3.19
C LEU A 65 7.33 -4.22 -4.67
N ASP A 66 8.16 -4.95 -5.41
CA ASP A 66 8.40 -4.71 -6.85
C ASP A 66 7.19 -5.06 -7.74
N ASP A 67 6.18 -5.75 -7.19
CA ASP A 67 4.96 -6.11 -7.90
C ASP A 67 3.86 -5.06 -7.78
N ILE A 68 4.04 -4.04 -6.92
CA ILE A 68 3.08 -2.97 -6.73
C ILE A 68 3.24 -1.94 -7.84
N LEU A 69 2.14 -1.69 -8.55
CA LEU A 69 2.02 -0.71 -9.61
C LEU A 69 1.16 0.46 -9.14
N THR A 70 1.39 1.62 -9.76
CA THR A 70 0.54 2.80 -9.60
C THR A 70 -0.38 2.92 -10.79
N PHE A 71 -1.67 3.02 -10.54
CA PHE A 71 -2.71 3.21 -11.53
C PHE A 71 -3.36 4.59 -11.36
N ASP A 72 -3.89 5.14 -12.46
CA ASP A 72 -4.82 6.27 -12.41
C ASP A 72 -6.26 5.81 -12.14
N LEU A 73 -7.20 6.75 -12.03
CA LEU A 73 -8.62 6.44 -11.77
C LEU A 73 -9.32 5.67 -12.91
N ASP A 74 -8.75 5.68 -14.12
CA ASP A 74 -9.25 4.95 -15.28
C ASP A 74 -8.64 3.53 -15.37
N GLY A 75 -7.64 3.22 -14.54
CA GLY A 75 -6.98 1.93 -14.45
C GLY A 75 -5.85 1.71 -15.45
N ASN A 76 -5.24 2.80 -15.94
CA ASN A 76 -4.04 2.73 -16.80
C ASN A 76 -2.76 2.49 -16.02
#